data_AF-F8ICY7-F1
#
_entry.id   AF-F8ICY7-F1
#
_cell.length_a   1.000
_cell.length_b   1.000
_cell.length_c   1.000
_cell.angle_alpha   90.00
_cell.angle_beta   90.00
_cell.angle_gamma   90.00
#
_symmetry.space_group_name_H-M   'P 1'
#
loop_
_entity.id
_entity.type
_entity.pdbx_description
1 polymer ?
#
loop_
_entity_poly.entity_id
_entity_poly.type
_entity_poly.pdbx_seq_one_letter_code
_entity_poly.pdbx_strand_id
1 'polypeptide(L)'
;MHEVTIVVRPDPKAVGDSAIVLTPTAVENYIRAHPALEDFQRAVCRTEDGRQLLATVWSRNRHIEPAVDGERAEMAVGPSLSETPPGVALDPSASARRSAPEPLKVAAVLQAAEELVGMPLAWGADPTTGFCDPATFIAAVYRRALGYRLPTTLDGLWEATGVSVPVWDVRPGDLVLLDRGELVGIYLGADEIAACDPSAGEVVRLSVGPGSGLTARIADVRRLF
;
A
#
# COMPACT_ATOMS: atom_id res chain seq x y z
N MET A 1 23.64 -23.27 12.80
CA MET A 1 22.36 -22.63 12.48
C MET A 1 22.45 -21.18 12.94
N HIS A 2 22.46 -20.23 12.01
CA HIS A 2 22.60 -18.81 12.35
C HIS A 2 21.22 -18.25 12.76
N GLU A 3 21.14 -17.65 13.94
CA GLU A 3 19.93 -17.07 14.53
C GLU A 3 20.02 -15.54 14.61
N VAL A 4 18.99 -14.85 14.16
CA VAL A 4 18.84 -13.39 14.27
C VAL A 4 17.73 -13.05 15.26
N THR A 5 17.98 -12.11 16.16
CA THR A 5 16.95 -11.57 17.05
C THR A 5 16.44 -10.26 16.47
N ILE A 6 15.13 -10.19 16.22
CA ILE A 6 14.44 -8.98 15.77
C ILE A 6 13.77 -8.37 16.99
N VAL A 7 14.17 -7.15 17.38
CA VAL A 7 13.50 -6.41 18.45
C VAL A 7 12.34 -5.62 17.85
N VAL A 8 11.13 -6.03 18.19
CA VAL A 8 9.90 -5.38 17.78
C VAL A 8 9.63 -4.23 18.76
N ARG A 9 9.72 -3.00 18.24
CA ARG A 9 9.36 -1.78 18.96
C ARG A 9 7.97 -1.35 18.54
N PRO A 10 6.95 -1.43 19.41
CA PRO A 10 5.71 -0.72 19.15
C PRO A 10 6.05 0.77 19.09
N ASP A 11 5.66 1.46 18.01
CA ASP A 11 5.74 2.92 17.98
C ASP A 11 4.71 3.45 19.00
N PRO A 12 5.12 4.15 20.06
CA PRO A 12 4.19 4.67 21.06
C PRO A 12 3.26 5.75 20.50
N LYS A 13 3.51 6.24 19.28
CA LYS A 13 2.64 7.14 18.52
C LYS A 13 1.78 6.41 17.49
N ALA A 14 1.99 5.11 17.27
CA ALA A 14 1.07 4.31 16.47
C ALA A 14 -0.26 4.20 17.22
N VAL A 15 -1.34 4.57 16.54
CA VAL A 15 -2.71 4.46 17.05
C VAL A 15 -3.48 3.66 16.01
N GLY A 16 -4.19 2.61 16.43
CA GLY A 16 -4.80 1.62 15.52
C GLY A 16 -3.89 0.42 15.24
N ASP A 17 -4.36 -0.55 14.44
CA ASP A 17 -3.64 -1.79 14.09
C ASP A 17 -2.52 -1.58 13.05
N SER A 18 -1.73 -0.52 13.22
CA SER A 18 -0.31 -0.54 12.80
C SER A 18 0.51 -1.60 13.57
N ALA A 19 -0.16 -2.47 14.34
CA ALA A 19 0.39 -3.64 14.99
C ALA A 19 0.69 -4.72 13.94
N ILE A 20 1.97 -5.04 13.80
CA ILE A 20 2.48 -6.17 13.03
C ILE A 20 1.69 -7.44 13.41
N VAL A 21 1.02 -8.08 12.44
CA VAL A 21 0.65 -9.49 12.58
C VAL A 21 1.93 -10.31 12.41
N LEU A 22 2.59 -10.62 13.53
CA LEU A 22 3.84 -11.39 13.55
C LEU A 22 3.56 -12.84 13.17
N THR A 23 3.68 -13.17 11.89
CA THR A 23 3.61 -14.54 11.38
C THR A 23 4.99 -15.09 11.02
N PRO A 24 5.21 -16.42 11.08
CA PRO A 24 6.44 -17.07 10.62
C PRO A 24 6.88 -16.62 9.22
N THR A 25 5.93 -16.47 8.31
CA THR A 25 6.14 -16.05 6.93
C THR A 25 6.60 -14.60 6.85
N ALA A 26 5.90 -13.67 7.51
CA ALA A 26 6.27 -12.25 7.49
C ALA A 26 7.71 -12.02 7.99
N VAL A 27 8.14 -12.80 8.97
CA VAL A 27 9.50 -12.73 9.52
C VAL A 27 10.53 -13.35 8.59
N GLU A 28 10.26 -14.47 7.94
CA GLU A 28 11.15 -15.04 6.92
C GLU A 28 11.39 -14.06 5.76
N ASN A 29 10.32 -13.41 5.30
CA ASN A 29 10.39 -12.43 4.22
C ASN A 29 11.21 -11.20 4.60
N TYR A 30 11.01 -10.69 5.82
CA TYR A 30 11.82 -9.61 6.36
C TYR A 30 13.32 -9.96 6.34
N ILE A 31 13.69 -11.17 6.75
CA ILE A 31 15.09 -11.61 6.74
C ILE A 31 15.64 -11.75 5.32
N ARG A 32 14.87 -12.29 4.39
CA ARG A 32 15.30 -12.42 2.98
C ARG A 32 15.39 -11.09 2.24
N ALA A 33 14.60 -10.08 2.62
CA ALA A 33 14.63 -8.74 2.04
C ALA A 33 15.85 -7.90 2.49
N HIS A 34 16.61 -8.35 3.49
CA HIS A 34 17.78 -7.66 4.01
C HIS A 34 19.03 -8.50 3.69
N PRO A 35 19.85 -8.13 2.69
CA PRO A 35 21.03 -8.91 2.28
C PRO A 35 22.01 -9.20 3.44
N ALA A 36 22.11 -8.29 4.41
CA ALA A 36 22.93 -8.48 5.60
C ALA A 36 22.44 -9.63 6.53
N LEU A 37 21.22 -10.11 6.33
CA LEU A 37 20.56 -11.15 7.13
C LEU A 37 20.34 -12.46 6.34
N GLU A 38 20.86 -12.57 5.11
CA GLU A 38 20.59 -13.71 4.22
C GLU A 38 21.09 -15.07 4.75
N ASP A 39 22.15 -15.06 5.56
CA ASP A 39 22.76 -16.28 6.08
C ASP A 39 22.01 -16.91 7.26
N PHE A 40 21.06 -16.17 7.84
CA PHE A 40 20.27 -16.61 8.98
C PHE A 40 19.17 -17.59 8.54
N GLN A 41 18.91 -18.59 9.38
CA GLN A 41 17.94 -19.66 9.13
C GLN A 41 16.88 -19.74 10.22
N ARG A 42 16.99 -18.86 11.21
CA ARG A 42 16.10 -18.77 12.36
C ARG A 42 16.00 -17.32 12.78
N ALA A 43 14.78 -16.87 13.04
CA ALA A 43 14.52 -15.56 13.63
C ALA A 43 13.72 -15.74 14.91
N VAL A 44 14.06 -14.90 15.89
CA VAL A 44 13.30 -14.75 17.12
C VAL A 44 12.87 -13.29 17.23
N CYS A 45 11.57 -13.04 17.18
CA CYS A 45 11.00 -11.72 17.44
C CYS A 45 10.80 -11.57 18.94
N ARG A 46 11.37 -10.50 19.52
CA ARG A 46 11.21 -10.16 20.94
C ARG A 46 10.73 -8.72 21.08
N THR A 47 10.03 -8.42 22.15
CA THR A 47 9.81 -7.04 22.60
C THR A 47 11.10 -6.43 23.17
N GLU A 48 11.10 -5.12 23.46
CA GLU A 48 12.25 -4.45 24.07
C GLU A 48 12.64 -4.98 25.45
N ASP A 49 11.67 -5.42 26.25
CA ASP A 49 11.88 -6.07 27.55
C ASP A 49 12.32 -7.55 27.43
N GLY A 50 12.53 -8.03 26.20
CA GLY A 50 13.08 -9.36 25.93
C GLY A 50 12.05 -10.49 25.90
N ARG A 51 10.75 -10.18 26.03
CA ARG A 51 9.68 -11.17 25.88
C ARG A 51 9.60 -11.65 24.44
N GLN A 52 9.67 -12.96 24.24
CA GLN A 52 9.55 -13.56 22.91
C GLN A 52 8.10 -13.47 22.40
N LEU A 53 7.95 -12.96 21.18
CA LEU A 53 6.67 -12.84 20.47
C LEU A 53 6.48 -14.00 19.48
N LEU A 54 7.55 -14.33 18.74
CA LEU A 54 7.53 -15.37 17.72
C LEU A 54 8.93 -15.96 17.56
N ALA A 55 9.02 -17.26 17.31
CA ALA A 55 10.24 -17.90 16.82
C ALA A 55 9.91 -18.72 15.58
N THR A 56 10.68 -18.55 14.51
CA THR A 56 10.49 -19.27 13.26
C THR A 56 11.82 -19.71 12.67
N VAL A 57 11.78 -20.82 11.93
CA VAL A 57 12.92 -21.46 11.26
C VAL A 57 12.53 -21.69 9.81
N TRP A 58 13.47 -21.47 8.91
CA TRP A 58 13.29 -21.72 7.47
C TRP A 58 14.49 -22.44 6.86
N SER A 59 14.27 -23.08 5.71
CA SER A 59 15.32 -23.77 4.97
C SER A 59 15.90 -22.86 3.88
N ARG A 60 17.21 -23.00 3.59
CA ARG A 60 17.87 -22.25 2.50
C ARG A 60 17.31 -22.61 1.11
N ASN A 61 16.72 -23.80 0.95
CA ASN A 61 16.50 -24.44 -0.35
C ASN A 61 15.03 -24.69 -0.74
N ARG A 62 14.06 -24.00 -0.14
CA ARG A 62 12.68 -24.09 -0.66
C ARG A 62 12.51 -23.17 -1.88
N HIS A 63 12.50 -23.77 -3.07
CA HIS A 63 11.65 -23.27 -4.16
C HIS A 63 10.23 -23.23 -3.61
N ILE A 64 9.57 -22.07 -3.70
CA ILE A 64 8.20 -21.86 -3.26
C ILE A 64 7.32 -22.91 -3.95
N GLU A 65 6.77 -23.86 -3.17
CA GLU A 65 5.89 -24.91 -3.69
C GLU A 65 4.61 -24.29 -4.30
N PRO A 66 4.10 -24.82 -5.42
CA PRO A 66 2.91 -24.30 -6.12
C PRO A 66 1.57 -24.62 -5.41
N ALA A 67 1.58 -24.73 -4.08
CA ALA A 67 0.38 -24.85 -3.25
C ALA A 67 0.38 -23.80 -2.13
N VAL A 68 0.92 -22.62 -2.44
CA VAL A 68 0.66 -21.40 -1.67
C VAL A 68 -0.65 -20.83 -2.20
N ASP A 69 -1.68 -20.85 -1.36
CA ASP A 69 -2.95 -20.19 -1.61
C ASP A 69 -2.71 -18.72 -1.97
N GLY A 70 -3.34 -18.26 -3.05
CA GLY A 70 -3.00 -17.07 -3.85
C GLY A 70 -3.23 -15.71 -3.17
N GLU A 71 -3.24 -15.64 -1.84
CA GLU A 71 -3.37 -14.40 -1.05
C GLU A 71 -2.01 -13.86 -0.58
N ARG A 72 -0.93 -14.25 -1.25
CA ARG A 72 0.40 -13.63 -1.10
C ARG A 72 0.74 -12.76 -2.31
N ALA A 73 1.06 -11.49 -2.07
CA ALA A 73 2.23 -10.89 -2.71
C ALA A 73 2.90 -9.85 -1.79
N GLU A 74 4.21 -9.99 -1.67
CA GLU A 74 5.16 -9.17 -0.92
C GLU A 74 5.88 -8.21 -1.90
N MET A 75 6.25 -6.98 -1.49
CA MET A 75 7.65 -6.46 -1.44
C MET A 75 7.73 -4.92 -1.31
N ALA A 76 8.09 -4.44 -0.11
CA ALA A 76 8.42 -3.05 0.14
C ALA A 76 9.63 -2.54 -0.69
N VAL A 77 9.47 -1.38 -1.33
CA VAL A 77 10.59 -0.50 -1.68
C VAL A 77 10.64 0.65 -0.68
N GLY A 78 11.85 1.02 -0.29
CA GLY A 78 12.17 2.09 0.67
C GLY A 78 11.61 3.47 0.29
N PRO A 79 11.96 4.53 1.07
CA PRO A 79 11.22 5.80 1.17
C PRO A 79 11.42 6.76 -0.02
N SER A 80 11.38 6.26 -1.25
CA SER A 80 11.30 7.02 -2.50
C SER A 80 11.54 6.05 -3.65
N LEU A 81 10.60 5.90 -4.56
CA LEU A 81 10.87 5.22 -5.82
C LEU A 81 11.78 6.11 -6.68
N SER A 82 13.02 5.68 -6.91
CA SER A 82 13.98 6.40 -7.77
C SER A 82 13.58 6.39 -9.25
N GLU A 83 12.75 5.42 -9.63
CA GLU A 83 12.17 5.26 -10.97
C GLU A 83 10.64 5.41 -10.91
N THR A 84 10.03 5.57 -12.08
CA THR A 84 8.57 5.59 -12.19
C THR A 84 8.02 4.23 -11.72
N PRO A 85 6.97 4.20 -10.87
CA PRO A 85 6.39 2.93 -10.43
C PRO A 85 5.89 2.10 -11.61
N PRO A 86 5.83 0.76 -11.47
CA PRO A 86 5.18 -0.09 -12.46
C PRO A 86 3.79 0.42 -12.83
N GLY A 87 3.42 0.27 -14.11
CA GLY A 87 2.10 0.65 -14.63
C GLY A 87 1.82 2.16 -14.66
N VAL A 88 2.78 2.98 -14.24
CA VAL A 88 2.67 4.43 -14.29
C VAL A 88 3.45 4.96 -15.49
N ALA A 89 2.75 5.62 -16.41
CA ALA A 89 3.37 6.45 -17.42
C ALA A 89 3.43 7.91 -16.93
N LEU A 90 4.28 8.72 -17.56
CA LEU A 90 4.48 10.12 -17.17
C LEU A 90 3.90 11.05 -18.20
N ASP A 91 3.30 12.13 -17.74
CA ASP A 91 3.10 13.29 -18.58
C ASP A 91 4.46 14.00 -18.79
N PRO A 92 4.95 14.13 -20.03
CA PRO A 92 6.23 14.80 -20.32
C PRO A 92 6.29 16.23 -19.79
N SER A 93 5.14 16.89 -19.59
CA SER A 93 5.04 18.26 -19.09
C SER A 93 5.15 18.38 -17.56
N ALA A 94 5.08 17.26 -16.81
CA ALA A 94 4.96 17.26 -15.35
C ALA A 94 6.24 16.85 -14.58
N SER A 95 7.38 16.75 -15.28
CA SER A 95 8.66 16.25 -14.75
C SER A 95 9.10 16.88 -13.43
N ALA A 96 8.80 18.15 -13.18
CA ALA A 96 9.26 18.87 -11.99
C ALA A 96 8.66 18.36 -10.68
N ARG A 97 7.44 17.79 -10.71
CA ARG A 97 6.74 17.35 -9.50
C ARG A 97 7.21 16.00 -8.96
N ARG A 98 7.82 15.16 -9.82
CA ARG A 98 8.38 13.86 -9.40
C ARG A 98 9.62 14.01 -8.52
N SER A 99 10.49 14.96 -8.88
CA SER A 99 11.73 15.24 -8.15
C SER A 99 11.50 16.03 -6.86
N ALA A 100 10.23 16.36 -6.55
CA ALA A 100 9.89 17.03 -5.31
C ALA A 100 10.14 16.08 -4.11
N PRO A 101 10.57 16.63 -2.96
CA PRO A 101 10.61 15.91 -1.69
C PRO A 101 9.29 15.17 -1.41
N GLU A 102 9.39 13.97 -0.84
CA GLU A 102 8.23 13.11 -0.53
C GLU A 102 7.10 13.83 0.21
N PRO A 103 7.33 14.68 1.24
CA PRO A 103 6.24 15.39 1.91
C PRO A 103 5.42 16.30 0.98
N LEU A 104 6.05 16.88 -0.06
CA LEU A 104 5.33 17.70 -1.04
C LEU A 104 4.51 16.83 -2.01
N LYS A 105 5.03 15.64 -2.38
CA LYS A 105 4.29 14.66 -3.18
C LYS A 105 3.05 14.18 -2.43
N VAL A 106 3.21 13.79 -1.16
CA VAL A 106 2.10 13.40 -0.27
C VAL A 106 1.06 14.51 -0.20
N ALA A 107 1.46 15.74 0.16
CA ALA A 107 0.54 16.86 0.30
C ALA A 107 -0.26 17.13 -0.99
N ALA A 108 0.39 17.06 -2.15
CA ALA A 108 -0.28 17.26 -3.44
C ALA A 108 -1.29 16.15 -3.76
N VAL A 109 -0.96 14.88 -3.46
CA VAL A 109 -1.86 13.74 -3.65
C VAL A 109 -3.07 13.84 -2.74
N LEU A 110 -2.86 14.10 -1.44
CA LEU A 110 -3.95 14.24 -0.48
C LEU A 110 -4.85 15.42 -0.84
N GLN A 111 -4.29 16.58 -1.18
CA GLN A 111 -5.08 17.73 -1.61
C GLN A 111 -5.94 17.40 -2.84
N ALA A 112 -5.36 16.74 -3.85
CA ALA A 112 -6.09 16.39 -5.07
C ALA A 112 -7.18 15.33 -4.82
N ALA A 113 -6.97 14.38 -3.88
CA ALA A 113 -7.99 13.43 -3.47
C ALA A 113 -9.14 14.14 -2.74
N GLU A 114 -8.82 15.04 -1.83
CA GLU A 114 -9.78 15.81 -1.03
C GLU A 114 -10.68 16.70 -1.87
N GLU A 115 -10.14 17.33 -2.91
CA GLU A 115 -10.91 18.16 -3.84
C GLU A 115 -11.99 17.39 -4.62
N LEU A 116 -11.88 16.06 -4.69
CA LEU A 116 -12.83 15.20 -5.39
C LEU A 116 -13.82 14.51 -4.44
N VAL A 117 -13.69 14.65 -3.12
CA VAL A 117 -14.67 14.13 -2.15
C VAL A 117 -16.04 14.75 -2.41
N GLY A 118 -17.09 13.92 -2.45
CA GLY A 118 -18.46 14.28 -2.83
C GLY A 118 -18.71 14.29 -4.34
N MET A 119 -17.73 13.94 -5.18
CA MET A 119 -17.96 13.80 -6.61
C MET A 119 -18.82 12.57 -6.90
N PRO A 120 -19.96 12.71 -7.62
CA PRO A 120 -20.87 11.61 -7.86
C PRO A 120 -20.24 10.53 -8.75
N LEU A 121 -20.61 9.28 -8.50
CA LEU A 121 -20.18 8.13 -9.29
C LEU A 121 -21.00 8.03 -10.59
N ALA A 122 -20.30 7.83 -11.70
CA ALA A 122 -20.86 7.31 -12.94
C ALA A 122 -19.81 6.41 -13.60
N TRP A 123 -20.17 5.14 -13.81
CA TRP A 123 -19.27 4.13 -14.37
C TRP A 123 -18.67 4.58 -15.72
N GLY A 124 -17.34 4.54 -15.81
CA GLY A 124 -16.58 4.99 -16.99
C GLY A 124 -16.47 6.50 -17.17
N ALA A 125 -16.97 7.33 -16.24
CA ALA A 125 -16.82 8.78 -16.32
C ALA A 125 -15.41 9.22 -15.90
N ASP A 126 -14.89 10.28 -16.54
CA ASP A 126 -13.71 10.99 -16.06
C ASP A 126 -14.13 12.21 -15.21
N PRO A 127 -13.44 12.50 -14.08
CA PRO A 127 -13.73 13.65 -13.20
C PRO A 127 -13.87 15.01 -13.88
N THR A 128 -13.29 15.19 -15.07
CA THR A 128 -13.48 16.42 -15.88
C THR A 128 -14.92 16.64 -16.34
N THR A 129 -15.75 15.60 -16.31
CA THR A 129 -17.19 15.65 -16.64
C THR A 129 -18.07 15.95 -15.41
N GLY A 130 -17.47 16.08 -14.22
CA GLY A 130 -18.19 16.26 -12.95
C GLY A 130 -18.65 14.96 -12.28
N PHE A 131 -18.35 13.82 -12.87
CA PHE A 131 -18.60 12.48 -12.33
C PHE A 131 -17.32 11.66 -12.34
N CYS A 132 -17.25 10.61 -11.55
CA CYS A 132 -16.08 9.74 -11.49
C CYS A 132 -16.43 8.25 -11.46
N ASP A 133 -15.43 7.45 -11.78
CA ASP A 133 -15.40 5.99 -11.64
C ASP A 133 -14.25 5.65 -10.67
N PRO A 134 -14.29 4.53 -9.92
CA PRO A 134 -13.22 4.16 -9.01
C PRO A 134 -11.82 4.25 -9.60
N ALA A 135 -11.61 3.75 -10.82
CA ALA A 135 -10.28 3.80 -11.43
C ALA A 135 -9.92 5.18 -11.97
N THR A 136 -10.89 5.90 -12.54
CA THR A 136 -10.65 7.26 -13.09
C THR A 136 -10.45 8.29 -12.00
N PHE A 137 -11.05 8.11 -10.82
CA PHE A 137 -10.77 8.89 -9.61
C PHE A 137 -9.28 8.80 -9.24
N ILE A 138 -8.76 7.58 -9.05
CA ILE A 138 -7.33 7.36 -8.74
C ILE A 138 -6.45 7.98 -9.83
N ALA A 139 -6.74 7.70 -11.10
CA ALA A 139 -5.96 8.22 -12.21
C ALA A 139 -5.98 9.77 -12.27
N ALA A 140 -7.11 10.42 -11.95
CA ALA A 140 -7.21 11.88 -11.92
C ALA A 140 -6.41 12.50 -10.78
N VAL A 141 -6.43 11.91 -9.59
CA VAL A 141 -5.67 12.39 -8.43
C VAL A 141 -4.17 12.38 -8.74
N TYR A 142 -3.61 11.24 -9.17
CA TYR A 142 -2.17 11.14 -9.43
C TYR A 142 -1.75 11.92 -10.69
N ARG A 143 -2.63 12.07 -11.68
CA ARG A 143 -2.41 12.96 -12.83
C ARG A 143 -2.29 14.42 -12.39
N ARG A 144 -3.21 14.90 -11.54
CA ARG A 144 -3.20 16.28 -11.03
C ARG A 144 -2.03 16.55 -10.08
N ALA A 145 -1.76 15.61 -9.18
CA ALA A 145 -0.74 15.77 -8.15
C ALA A 145 0.67 15.65 -8.73
N LEU A 146 0.96 14.56 -9.45
CA LEU A 146 2.30 14.15 -9.84
C LEU A 146 2.53 14.07 -11.35
N GLY A 147 1.47 14.27 -12.15
CA GLY A 147 1.54 14.12 -13.61
C GLY A 147 1.62 12.66 -14.06
N TYR A 148 1.19 11.74 -13.21
CA TYR A 148 1.18 10.32 -13.53
C TYR A 148 -0.03 9.96 -14.40
N ARG A 149 0.18 9.10 -15.37
CA ARG A 149 -0.86 8.48 -16.19
C ARG A 149 -0.97 7.03 -15.76
N LEU A 150 -2.00 6.76 -14.98
CA LEU A 150 -2.36 5.43 -14.48
C LEU A 150 -3.39 4.79 -15.42
N PRO A 151 -3.55 3.46 -15.38
CA PRO A 151 -4.69 2.78 -15.97
C PRO A 151 -6.00 3.34 -15.44
N THR A 152 -7.01 3.42 -16.31
CA THR A 152 -8.35 3.94 -15.98
C THR A 152 -9.37 2.82 -15.82
N THR A 153 -8.91 1.60 -15.51
CA THR A 153 -9.74 0.43 -15.19
C THR A 153 -9.23 -0.21 -13.90
N LEU A 154 -10.13 -0.83 -13.13
CA LEU A 154 -9.75 -1.52 -11.89
C LEU A 154 -8.75 -2.66 -12.15
N ASP A 155 -8.98 -3.49 -13.18
CA ASP A 155 -8.05 -4.54 -13.59
C ASP A 155 -6.66 -3.98 -13.95
N GLY A 156 -6.62 -2.83 -14.63
CA GLY A 156 -5.34 -2.20 -14.98
C GLY A 156 -4.60 -1.69 -13.75
N LEU A 157 -5.33 -1.11 -12.79
CA LEU A 157 -4.75 -0.71 -11.51
C LEU A 157 -4.21 -1.94 -10.76
N TRP A 158 -5.00 -3.00 -10.68
CA TRP A 158 -4.66 -4.25 -10.01
C TRP A 158 -3.46 -4.97 -10.66
N GLU A 159 -3.38 -5.09 -11.96
CA GLU A 159 -2.31 -5.89 -12.58
C GLU A 159 -0.97 -5.13 -12.70
N ALA A 160 -1.03 -3.80 -12.88
CA ALA A 160 0.14 -3.08 -13.35
C ALA A 160 0.65 -1.98 -12.41
N THR A 161 -0.17 -1.44 -11.49
CA THR A 161 0.13 -0.13 -10.89
C THR A 161 0.81 -0.23 -9.54
N GLY A 162 1.97 0.42 -9.39
CA GLY A 162 2.65 0.63 -8.11
C GLY A 162 3.49 -0.54 -7.61
N VAL A 163 4.01 -0.40 -6.39
CA VAL A 163 4.84 -1.42 -5.71
C VAL A 163 4.14 -1.84 -4.42
N SER A 164 3.87 -3.14 -4.26
CA SER A 164 3.18 -3.68 -3.08
C SER A 164 3.98 -3.49 -1.81
N VAL A 165 3.45 -2.79 -0.82
CA VAL A 165 4.08 -2.61 0.50
C VAL A 165 3.30 -3.40 1.56
N PRO A 166 3.96 -3.83 2.65
CA PRO A 166 3.26 -4.42 3.77
C PRO A 166 2.19 -3.46 4.32
N VAL A 167 1.03 -3.99 4.70
CA VAL A 167 -0.10 -3.19 5.24
C VAL A 167 0.32 -2.31 6.42
N TRP A 168 1.23 -2.79 7.27
CA TRP A 168 1.75 -2.03 8.42
C TRP A 168 2.70 -0.88 8.04
N ASP A 169 3.20 -0.83 6.79
CA ASP A 169 3.98 0.28 6.24
C ASP A 169 3.13 1.18 5.33
N VAL A 170 1.79 1.11 5.41
CA VAL A 170 0.92 2.00 4.66
C VAL A 170 1.19 3.46 5.04
N ARG A 171 1.29 4.33 4.04
CA ARG A 171 1.56 5.76 4.21
C ARG A 171 0.57 6.61 3.43
N PRO A 172 0.34 7.87 3.84
CA PRO A 172 -0.54 8.75 3.10
C PRO A 172 -0.08 8.89 1.64
N GLY A 173 -1.01 8.69 0.70
CA GLY A 173 -0.72 8.63 -0.73
C GLY A 173 -0.35 7.25 -1.27
N ASP A 174 -0.38 6.18 -0.47
CA ASP A 174 -0.40 4.81 -0.97
C ASP A 174 -1.82 4.44 -1.46
N LEU A 175 -1.91 3.55 -2.44
CA LEU A 175 -3.17 2.91 -2.83
C LEU A 175 -3.51 1.79 -1.84
N VAL A 176 -4.76 1.71 -1.42
CA VAL A 176 -5.31 0.58 -0.65
C VAL A 176 -6.31 -0.13 -1.54
N LEU A 177 -6.01 -1.38 -1.88
CA LEU A 177 -6.85 -2.21 -2.73
C LEU A 177 -7.58 -3.22 -1.86
N LEU A 178 -8.92 -3.21 -1.91
CA LEU A 178 -9.79 -4.11 -1.17
C LEU A 178 -10.45 -5.11 -2.13
N ASP A 179 -10.76 -6.30 -1.61
CA ASP A 179 -11.49 -7.36 -2.33
C ASP A 179 -10.91 -7.67 -3.72
N ARG A 180 -9.58 -7.85 -3.78
CA ARG A 180 -8.84 -8.08 -5.04
C ARG A 180 -8.98 -6.96 -6.08
N GLY A 181 -9.15 -5.71 -5.61
CA GLY A 181 -9.17 -4.52 -6.46
C GLY A 181 -10.56 -4.07 -6.89
N GLU A 182 -11.63 -4.68 -6.39
CA GLU A 182 -13.01 -4.24 -6.64
C GLU A 182 -13.31 -2.88 -6.00
N LEU A 183 -12.63 -2.55 -4.90
CA LEU A 183 -12.62 -1.23 -4.31
C LEU A 183 -11.17 -0.76 -4.14
N VAL A 184 -10.88 0.45 -4.59
CA VAL A 184 -9.57 1.07 -4.47
C VAL A 184 -9.71 2.47 -3.90
N GLY A 185 -8.83 2.80 -2.94
CA GLY A 185 -8.76 4.13 -2.36
C GLY A 185 -7.34 4.61 -2.18
N ILE A 186 -7.21 5.89 -1.87
CA ILE A 186 -5.94 6.54 -1.53
C ILE A 186 -5.90 6.70 -0.01
N TYR A 187 -4.89 6.14 0.64
CA TYR A 187 -4.73 6.30 2.08
C TYR A 187 -4.47 7.76 2.43
N LEU A 188 -5.27 8.31 3.33
CA LEU A 188 -5.20 9.71 3.77
C LEU A 188 -4.36 9.86 5.05
N GLY A 189 -4.06 8.74 5.72
CA GLY A 189 -3.62 8.73 7.12
C GLY A 189 -4.79 8.47 8.07
N ALA A 190 -4.47 8.28 9.35
CA ALA A 190 -5.46 8.10 10.41
C ALA A 190 -6.51 7.01 10.12
N ASP A 191 -6.09 5.93 9.46
CA ASP A 191 -6.94 4.82 9.06
C ASP A 191 -8.11 5.20 8.15
N GLU A 192 -7.94 6.23 7.33
CA GLU A 192 -8.91 6.66 6.32
C GLU A 192 -8.38 6.51 4.90
N ILE A 193 -9.28 6.16 3.97
CA ILE A 193 -9.03 6.21 2.53
C ILE A 193 -10.05 7.15 1.87
N ALA A 194 -9.65 7.88 0.84
CA ALA A 194 -10.59 8.48 -0.11
C ALA A 194 -10.84 7.47 -1.23
N ALA A 195 -12.11 7.14 -1.50
CA ALA A 195 -12.49 6.21 -2.54
C ALA A 195 -13.81 6.64 -3.20
N CYS A 196 -13.91 6.47 -4.52
CA CYS A 196 -15.20 6.49 -5.20
C CYS A 196 -15.89 5.15 -4.87
N ASP A 197 -16.88 5.18 -3.98
CA ASP A 197 -17.52 3.97 -3.47
C ASP A 197 -18.85 3.72 -4.20
N PRO A 198 -19.02 2.58 -4.89
CA PRO A 198 -20.28 2.20 -5.51
C PRO A 198 -21.47 2.15 -4.54
N SER A 199 -21.22 1.85 -3.26
CA SER A 199 -22.29 1.74 -2.26
C SER A 199 -22.82 3.13 -1.86
N ALA A 200 -21.92 4.10 -1.68
CA ALA A 200 -22.26 5.49 -1.42
C ALA A 200 -22.72 6.24 -2.69
N GLY A 201 -22.27 5.82 -3.87
CA GLY A 201 -22.56 6.47 -5.15
C GLY A 201 -21.77 7.76 -5.38
N GLU A 202 -20.69 7.99 -4.64
CA GLU A 202 -19.83 9.17 -4.74
C GLU A 202 -18.44 8.89 -4.15
N VAL A 203 -17.53 9.86 -4.27
CA VAL A 203 -16.26 9.84 -3.55
C VAL A 203 -16.48 10.15 -2.08
N VAL A 204 -16.10 9.22 -1.21
CA VAL A 204 -16.26 9.34 0.25
C VAL A 204 -14.94 9.05 0.96
N ARG A 205 -14.89 9.43 2.25
CA ARG A 205 -13.89 8.90 3.17
C ARG A 205 -14.41 7.62 3.80
N LEU A 206 -13.63 6.55 3.73
CA LEU A 206 -13.93 5.28 4.37
C LEU A 206 -12.88 4.99 5.44
N SER A 207 -13.35 4.55 6.61
CA SER A 207 -12.43 4.02 7.62
C SER A 207 -11.98 2.61 7.24
N VAL A 208 -10.67 2.38 7.26
CA VAL A 208 -10.03 1.06 7.12
C VAL A 208 -9.41 0.59 8.44
N GLY A 209 -9.76 1.24 9.55
CA GLY A 209 -9.22 0.95 10.87
C GLY A 209 -9.88 -0.23 11.58
N PRO A 210 -9.34 -0.63 12.74
CA PRO A 210 -9.78 -1.81 13.51
C PRO A 210 -11.21 -1.66 13.99
N GLY A 211 -12.16 -2.24 13.27
CA GLY A 211 -13.60 -2.14 13.56
C GLY A 211 -14.45 -1.66 12.38
N SER A 212 -13.84 -1.21 11.29
CA SER A 212 -14.53 -0.85 10.05
C SER A 212 -15.10 -2.06 9.30
N GLY A 213 -14.55 -3.26 9.53
CA GLY A 213 -14.77 -4.43 8.68
C GLY A 213 -14.03 -4.38 7.34
N LEU A 214 -13.53 -3.21 6.93
CA LEU A 214 -12.75 -3.04 5.70
C LEU A 214 -11.29 -3.46 5.87
N THR A 215 -10.72 -3.41 7.08
CA THR A 215 -9.34 -3.85 7.35
C THR A 215 -9.09 -5.29 6.89
N ALA A 216 -10.04 -6.19 7.16
CA ALA A 216 -9.94 -7.60 6.79
C ALA A 216 -10.10 -7.85 5.28
N ARG A 217 -10.55 -6.83 4.53
CA ARG A 217 -10.77 -6.89 3.08
C ARG A 217 -9.60 -6.30 2.30
N ILE A 218 -8.59 -5.72 2.96
CA ILE A 218 -7.39 -5.20 2.30
C ILE A 218 -6.66 -6.39 1.66
N ALA A 219 -6.62 -6.38 0.33
CA ALA A 219 -5.95 -7.38 -0.48
C ALA A 219 -4.50 -6.98 -0.79
N ASP A 220 -4.25 -5.68 -0.99
CA ASP A 220 -2.91 -5.16 -1.27
C ASP A 220 -2.82 -3.67 -0.93
N VAL A 221 -1.60 -3.19 -0.67
CA VAL A 221 -1.29 -1.76 -0.49
C VAL A 221 -0.16 -1.41 -1.42
N ARG A 222 -0.27 -0.34 -2.21
CA ARG A 222 0.74 -0.03 -3.24
C ARG A 222 1.28 1.38 -3.16
N ARG A 223 2.61 1.48 -3.14
CA ARG A 223 3.35 2.74 -3.14
C ARG A 223 3.58 3.25 -4.55
N LEU A 224 3.47 4.57 -4.72
CA LEU A 224 3.59 5.24 -6.01
C LEU A 224 4.69 6.30 -6.08
N PHE A 225 5.41 6.59 -5.00
CA PHE A 225 6.52 7.56 -5.05
C PHE A 225 7.47 7.46 -3.86
#